data_AF-A0AAX4ILG7-F1
#
_entry.id   AF-A0AAX4ILG7-F1
#
_cell.length_a   1.000
_cell.length_b   1.000
_cell.length_c   1.000
_cell.angle_alpha   90.00
_cell.angle_beta   90.00
_cell.angle_gamma   90.00
#
_symmetry.space_group_name_H-M   'P 1'
#
loop_
_entity.id
_entity.type
_entity.pdbx_description
1 polymer ?
#
loop_
_entity_poly.entity_id
_entity_poly.type
_entity_poly.pdbx_seq_one_letter_code
_entity_poly.pdbx_strand_id
1 'polypeptide(L)'
;MNGGYINPPFIKRQFRDPHGDWWDKQERRNFGEPVHEDHDLLGMFSPFEYTWTSTGKGLLQIGAFVVAFFGVCGVVAANYPDKPSYPREFPDGLERELGGASAVRKGWRCGPMKKSTQEELTTGKTRVNSRAEAPIVGQPPNQQIHMFPGMLCRAV
;
A
#
# COMPACT_ATOMS: atom_id res chain seq x y z
N MET A 1 17.15 16.07 42.63
CA MET A 1 18.04 17.26 42.73
C MET A 1 19.43 16.85 42.28
N ASN A 2 20.00 17.57 41.32
CA ASN A 2 21.18 17.18 40.52
C ASN A 2 22.54 17.31 41.25
N GLY A 3 22.58 17.12 42.58
CA GLY A 3 23.85 17.06 43.34
C GLY A 3 24.79 18.28 43.24
N GLY A 4 24.35 19.43 42.70
CA GLY A 4 25.21 20.59 42.43
C GLY A 4 25.99 20.51 41.11
N TYR A 5 25.70 19.54 40.24
CA TYR A 5 26.32 19.43 38.93
C TYR A 5 25.89 20.59 38.02
N ILE A 6 26.86 21.17 37.30
CA ILE A 6 26.63 22.31 36.41
C ILE A 6 25.96 21.77 35.16
N ASN A 7 24.66 22.05 35.03
CA ASN A 7 23.90 21.56 33.89
C ASN A 7 23.83 22.60 32.75
N PRO A 8 24.56 22.43 31.63
CA PRO A 8 24.44 23.29 30.45
C PRO A 8 23.05 23.19 29.79
N PRO A 9 22.67 24.12 28.89
CA PRO A 9 21.36 24.08 28.23
C PRO A 9 21.15 22.77 27.45
N PHE A 10 19.90 22.29 27.46
CA PHE A 10 19.47 21.08 26.75
C PHE A 10 19.44 21.33 25.23
N ILE A 11 20.60 21.18 24.59
CA ILE A 11 20.76 21.40 23.15
C ILE A 11 21.51 20.22 22.56
N LYS A 12 20.92 19.57 21.56
CA LYS A 12 21.52 18.43 20.87
C LYS A 12 22.79 18.87 20.12
N ARG A 13 23.84 18.05 20.20
CA ARG A 13 25.13 18.31 19.53
C ARG A 13 25.03 18.38 18.01
N GLN A 14 23.98 17.78 17.43
CA GLN A 14 23.66 17.86 16.01
C GLN A 14 23.54 19.29 15.49
N PHE A 15 23.01 20.22 16.30
CA PHE A 15 22.81 21.62 15.94
C PHE A 15 24.04 22.50 16.11
N ARG A 16 25.12 21.96 16.67
CA ARG A 16 26.40 22.66 16.71
C ARG A 16 26.99 22.75 15.31
N ASP A 17 27.76 23.83 15.08
CA ASP A 17 28.43 24.09 13.82
C ASP A 17 29.23 22.85 13.34
N PRO A 18 28.88 22.25 12.18
CA PRO A 18 29.61 21.14 11.60
C PRO A 18 31.06 21.46 11.23
N HIS A 19 31.35 22.72 10.93
CA HIS A 19 32.66 23.16 10.42
C HIS A 19 33.55 23.76 11.50
N GLY A 20 33.09 23.77 12.76
CA GLY A 20 33.86 24.27 13.89
C GLY A 20 35.17 23.51 14.15
N ASP A 21 36.14 24.21 14.73
CA ASP A 21 37.38 23.62 15.20
C ASP A 21 37.23 22.95 16.57
N TRP A 22 36.55 21.80 16.55
CA TRP A 22 36.36 20.91 17.70
C TRP A 22 37.59 20.05 17.97
N TRP A 23 37.91 19.82 19.24
CA TRP A 23 38.93 18.84 19.66
C TRP A 23 38.52 17.41 19.28
N ASP A 24 37.28 17.03 19.58
CA ASP A 24 36.64 15.82 19.08
C ASP A 24 35.73 16.18 17.91
N LYS A 25 36.19 15.89 16.69
CA LYS A 25 35.47 16.19 15.45
C LYS A 25 34.23 15.31 15.27
N GLN A 26 34.18 14.10 15.84
CA GLN A 26 33.03 13.20 15.69
C GLN A 26 31.86 13.64 16.55
N GLU A 27 32.14 14.00 17.81
CA GLU A 27 31.11 14.42 18.76
C GLU A 27 30.88 15.95 18.78
N ARG A 28 31.68 16.70 18.01
CA ARG A 28 31.71 18.17 17.98
C ARG A 28 31.90 18.75 19.39
N ARG A 29 32.95 18.29 20.08
CA ARG A 29 33.23 18.58 21.50
C ARG A 29 34.61 19.20 21.72
N ASN A 30 34.70 20.16 22.63
CA ASN A 30 35.98 20.65 23.15
C ASN A 30 36.36 19.98 24.47
N PHE A 31 37.66 19.80 24.70
CA PHE A 31 38.14 19.19 25.95
C PHE A 31 37.80 20.08 27.15
N GLY A 32 37.27 19.50 28.23
CA GLY A 32 36.92 20.22 29.46
C GLY A 32 35.63 21.07 29.40
N GLU A 33 34.85 21.00 28.31
CA GLU A 33 33.52 21.64 28.30
C GLU A 33 32.57 20.92 29.27
N PRO A 34 31.71 21.64 30.03
CA PRO A 34 30.68 21.03 30.85
C PRO A 34 29.72 20.19 30.00
N VAL A 35 29.39 18.99 30.48
CA VAL A 35 28.53 18.03 29.78
C VAL A 35 27.17 17.99 30.46
N HIS A 36 26.07 17.97 29.69
CA HIS A 36 24.71 17.81 30.24
C HIS A 36 24.56 16.43 30.90
N GLU A 37 23.74 16.27 31.95
CA GLU A 37 23.52 14.94 32.56
C GLU A 37 23.03 13.89 31.54
N ASP A 38 22.01 14.24 30.76
CA ASP A 38 21.44 13.42 29.68
C ASP A 38 22.24 13.53 28.37
N HIS A 39 23.56 13.43 28.47
CA HIS A 39 24.46 13.51 27.31
C HIS A 39 24.31 12.34 26.35
N ASP A 40 23.88 11.18 26.84
CA ASP A 40 23.52 10.02 26.02
C ASP A 40 22.39 10.34 25.03
N LEU A 41 21.42 11.14 25.46
CA LEU A 41 20.31 11.60 24.63
C LEU A 41 20.70 12.78 23.74
N LEU A 42 21.54 13.69 24.22
CA LEU A 42 21.99 14.87 23.47
C LEU A 42 23.22 14.64 22.57
N GLY A 43 23.77 13.42 22.60
CA GLY A 43 24.93 12.97 21.84
C GLY A 43 24.73 13.03 20.32
N MET A 44 25.82 12.92 19.58
CA MET A 44 25.77 12.83 18.11
C MET A 44 25.16 11.49 17.64
N PHE A 45 25.34 10.43 18.45
CA PHE A 45 24.87 9.08 18.14
C PHE A 45 23.41 8.82 18.55
N SER A 46 22.73 9.80 19.12
CA SER A 46 21.32 9.68 19.44
C SER A 46 20.45 9.98 18.21
N PRO A 47 19.18 9.53 18.17
CA PRO A 47 18.32 9.63 16.99
C PRO A 47 18.25 11.04 16.41
N PHE A 48 18.47 11.19 15.11
CA PHE A 48 18.56 12.49 14.44
C PHE A 48 17.27 13.32 14.62
N GLU A 49 17.43 14.59 14.97
CA GLU A 49 16.33 15.53 15.17
C GLU A 49 16.09 16.37 13.91
N TYR A 50 14.87 16.34 13.40
CA TYR A 50 14.48 17.07 12.18
C TYR A 50 13.79 18.38 12.54
N THR A 51 14.27 19.51 12.02
CA THR A 51 13.76 20.87 12.34
C THR A 51 12.82 21.45 11.29
N TRP A 52 12.63 20.78 10.15
CA TRP A 52 11.81 21.31 9.06
C TRP A 52 10.30 21.22 9.32
N THR A 53 9.87 20.37 10.25
CA THR A 53 8.45 20.21 10.62
C THR A 53 8.33 19.92 12.12
N SER A 54 7.18 20.22 12.72
CA SER A 54 6.88 19.84 14.10
C SER A 54 6.37 18.40 14.15
N THR A 55 6.63 17.70 15.27
CA THR A 55 6.21 16.30 15.47
C THR A 55 4.72 16.09 15.23
N GLY A 56 3.87 17.02 15.70
CA GLY A 56 2.42 16.94 15.49
C GLY A 56 2.02 17.04 14.02
N LYS A 57 2.66 17.93 13.24
CA LYS A 57 2.40 18.04 11.81
C LYS A 57 2.91 16.83 11.02
N GLY A 58 4.09 16.32 11.37
CA GLY A 58 4.64 15.11 10.76
C GLY A 58 3.74 13.89 10.96
N LEU A 59 3.24 13.69 12.19
CA LEU A 59 2.31 12.61 12.48
C LEU A 59 0.98 12.74 11.73
N LEU A 60 0.46 13.97 11.63
CA LEU A 60 -0.76 14.23 10.85
C LEU A 60 -0.56 13.87 9.37
N GLN A 61 0.55 14.30 8.76
CA GLN A 61 0.85 14.00 7.36
C GLN A 61 0.96 12.50 7.09
N ILE A 62 1.69 11.77 7.93
CA ILE A 62 1.82 10.31 7.80
C ILE A 62 0.47 9.62 8.02
N GLY A 63 -0.28 10.02 9.06
CA GLY A 63 -1.60 9.46 9.33
C GLY A 63 -2.58 9.70 8.18
N ALA A 64 -2.61 10.93 7.64
CA ALA A 64 -3.44 11.27 6.50
C ALA A 64 -3.07 10.44 5.26
N PHE A 65 -1.78 10.22 5.00
CA PHE A 65 -1.33 9.37 3.91
C PHE A 65 -1.81 7.92 4.06
N VAL A 66 -1.61 7.33 5.24
CA VAL A 66 -2.03 5.95 5.53
C VAL A 66 -3.54 5.80 5.37
N VAL A 67 -4.32 6.72 5.97
CA VAL A 67 -5.78 6.70 5.88
C VAL A 67 -6.27 6.89 4.45
N ALA A 68 -5.67 7.81 3.69
CA ALA A 68 -6.04 8.02 2.29
C ALA A 68 -5.73 6.78 1.44
N PHE A 69 -4.55 6.18 1.61
CA PHE A 69 -4.14 5.00 0.85
C PHE A 69 -5.06 3.80 1.13
N PHE A 70 -5.23 3.43 2.40
CA PHE A 70 -6.11 2.33 2.77
C PHE A 70 -7.59 2.64 2.51
N GLY A 71 -7.99 3.91 2.59
CA GLY A 71 -9.32 4.37 2.22
C GLY A 71 -9.63 4.09 0.75
N VAL A 72 -8.72 4.44 -0.16
CA VAL A 72 -8.89 4.16 -1.60
C VAL A 72 -8.88 2.66 -1.85
N CYS A 73 -7.92 1.91 -1.29
CA CYS A 73 -7.87 0.45 -1.45
C CYS A 73 -9.16 -0.22 -0.93
N GLY A 74 -9.69 0.22 0.20
CA GLY A 74 -10.93 -0.30 0.77
C GLY A 74 -12.14 -0.02 -0.10
N VAL A 75 -12.25 1.21 -0.64
CA VAL A 75 -13.34 1.57 -1.57
C VAL A 75 -13.25 0.74 -2.85
N VAL A 76 -12.05 0.58 -3.42
CA VAL A 76 -11.86 -0.25 -4.62
C VAL A 76 -12.25 -1.70 -4.32
N ALA A 77 -11.80 -2.27 -3.21
CA ALA A 77 -12.14 -3.64 -2.83
C ALA A 77 -13.65 -3.84 -2.63
N ALA A 78 -14.34 -2.85 -2.05
CA ALA A 78 -15.79 -2.93 -1.83
C ALA A 78 -16.63 -2.81 -3.11
N ASN A 79 -16.12 -2.09 -4.11
CA ASN A 79 -16.81 -1.87 -5.38
C ASN A 79 -16.34 -2.82 -6.50
N TYR A 80 -15.32 -3.65 -6.24
CA TYR A 80 -14.82 -4.57 -7.25
C TYR A 80 -15.85 -5.68 -7.52
N PRO A 81 -16.21 -5.94 -8.80
CA PRO A 81 -17.17 -6.99 -9.12
C PRO A 81 -16.61 -8.36 -8.78
N ASP A 82 -17.50 -9.27 -8.37
CA ASP A 82 -17.16 -10.67 -8.15
C ASP A 82 -16.62 -11.30 -9.44
N LYS A 83 -15.68 -12.23 -9.27
CA LYS A 83 -15.02 -12.87 -10.41
C LYS A 83 -16.05 -13.65 -11.24
N PRO A 84 -16.11 -13.47 -12.58
CA PRO A 84 -17.09 -14.13 -13.44
C PRO A 84 -16.74 -15.60 -13.73
N SER A 85 -16.05 -16.27 -12.81
CA SER A 85 -15.69 -17.67 -12.90
C SER A 85 -16.19 -18.40 -11.67
N TYR A 86 -16.95 -19.46 -11.87
CA TYR A 86 -17.26 -20.39 -10.79
C TYR A 86 -15.93 -20.97 -10.25
N PRO A 87 -15.76 -21.06 -8.92
CA PRO A 87 -14.59 -21.74 -8.35
C PRO A 87 -14.51 -23.17 -8.87
N ARG A 88 -13.29 -23.69 -8.99
CA ARG A 88 -13.09 -25.09 -9.39
C ARG A 88 -13.59 -26.00 -8.27
N GLU A 89 -14.60 -26.80 -8.58
CA GLU A 89 -15.07 -27.86 -7.68
C GLU A 89 -14.29 -29.15 -7.91
N PHE A 90 -14.06 -29.86 -6.82
CA PHE A 90 -13.44 -31.18 -6.83
C PHE A 90 -14.44 -32.21 -6.27
N PRO A 91 -14.47 -33.44 -6.82
CA PRO A 91 -15.35 -34.48 -6.31
C PRO A 91 -15.05 -34.73 -4.82
N ASP A 92 -16.10 -34.74 -4.00
CA ASP A 92 -16.03 -34.93 -2.55
C ASP A 92 -15.07 -33.97 -1.83
N GLY A 93 -14.85 -32.75 -2.36
CA GLY A 93 -14.06 -31.71 -1.69
C GLY A 93 -12.59 -32.04 -1.43
N LEU A 94 -12.10 -33.15 -2.01
CA LEU A 94 -10.83 -33.79 -1.65
C LEU A 94 -10.69 -34.12 -0.15
N GLU A 95 -11.81 -34.36 0.57
CA GLU A 95 -11.82 -34.53 2.04
C GLU A 95 -10.88 -35.67 2.50
N ARG A 96 -10.82 -36.79 1.75
CA ARG A 96 -9.89 -37.90 2.04
C ARG A 96 -8.42 -37.53 1.79
N GLU A 97 -8.14 -36.77 0.74
CA GLU A 97 -6.77 -36.41 0.32
C GLU A 97 -6.21 -35.22 1.12
N LEU A 98 -7.10 -34.45 1.78
CA LEU A 98 -6.72 -33.30 2.61
C LEU A 98 -6.62 -33.61 4.11
N GLY A 99 -6.87 -34.85 4.54
CA GLY A 99 -6.68 -35.28 5.93
C GLY A 99 -7.94 -35.64 6.71
N GLY A 100 -9.07 -35.89 6.03
CA GLY A 100 -10.32 -36.33 6.64
C GLY A 100 -11.21 -35.17 7.11
N ALA A 101 -12.28 -35.49 7.85
CA ALA A 101 -13.42 -34.61 8.15
C ALA A 101 -13.12 -33.29 8.88
N SER A 102 -11.88 -33.09 9.34
CA SER A 102 -11.37 -31.85 9.95
C SER A 102 -10.57 -30.97 8.98
N ALA A 103 -10.36 -31.40 7.74
CA ALA A 103 -9.62 -30.65 6.76
C ALA A 103 -10.48 -29.57 6.09
N VAL A 104 -9.87 -28.44 5.76
CA VAL A 104 -10.54 -27.37 5.03
C VAL A 104 -10.85 -27.86 3.62
N ARG A 105 -12.12 -28.20 3.34
CA ARG A 105 -12.61 -28.53 2.00
C ARG A 105 -11.99 -27.60 0.95
N LYS A 106 -11.39 -28.18 -0.11
CA LYS A 106 -11.02 -27.42 -1.31
C LYS A 106 -12.26 -27.24 -2.18
N GLY A 107 -13.01 -26.17 -1.93
CA GLY A 107 -14.23 -25.81 -2.63
C GLY A 107 -14.96 -24.73 -1.84
N TRP A 108 -15.58 -23.77 -2.52
CA TRP A 108 -16.16 -22.61 -1.85
C TRP A 108 -17.44 -23.05 -1.13
N ARG A 109 -17.55 -22.76 0.19
CA ARG A 109 -18.89 -22.59 0.77
C ARG A 109 -19.51 -21.42 0.02
N CYS A 110 -20.52 -21.68 -0.80
CA CYS A 110 -21.35 -20.62 -1.35
C CYS A 110 -21.80 -19.75 -0.16
N GLY A 111 -21.26 -18.54 -0.04
CA GLY A 111 -21.71 -17.58 0.96
C GLY A 111 -23.20 -17.27 0.74
N PRO A 112 -23.90 -16.70 1.73
CA PRO A 112 -25.30 -16.34 1.55
C PRO A 112 -25.42 -15.36 0.38
N MET A 113 -26.00 -15.85 -0.72
CA MET A 113 -26.32 -15.05 -1.91
C MET A 113 -27.18 -13.86 -1.48
N LYS A 114 -26.87 -12.67 -2.01
CA LYS A 114 -27.72 -11.48 -1.84
C LYS A 114 -29.12 -11.82 -2.35
N LYS A 115 -30.17 -11.42 -1.62
CA LYS A 115 -31.58 -11.76 -1.91
C LYS A 115 -32.02 -11.43 -3.34
N SER A 116 -31.40 -10.44 -3.98
CA SER A 116 -31.69 -10.04 -5.36
C SER A 116 -31.45 -11.14 -6.39
N THR A 117 -30.48 -12.04 -6.17
CA THR A 117 -30.18 -13.13 -7.12
C THR A 117 -31.06 -14.36 -6.89
N GLN A 118 -31.66 -14.50 -5.70
CA GLN A 118 -32.64 -15.56 -5.39
C GLN A 118 -33.97 -15.33 -6.11
N GLU A 119 -34.43 -14.08 -6.22
CA GLU A 119 -35.71 -13.73 -6.86
C GLU A 119 -35.69 -13.90 -8.39
N GLU A 120 -34.50 -13.77 -9.00
CA GLU A 120 -34.29 -13.98 -10.43
C GLU A 120 -34.28 -15.47 -10.81
N LEU A 121 -33.88 -16.36 -9.88
CA LEU A 121 -33.83 -17.81 -10.11
C LEU A 121 -35.19 -18.50 -9.89
N THR A 122 -36.06 -17.95 -9.03
CA THR A 122 -37.39 -18.51 -8.75
C THR A 122 -38.47 -18.09 -9.75
N THR A 123 -38.29 -16.97 -10.45
CA THR A 123 -39.32 -16.41 -11.36
C THR A 123 -39.19 -16.87 -12.82
N GLY A 124 -38.18 -17.70 -13.16
CA GLY A 124 -38.09 -18.33 -14.48
C GLY A 124 -38.18 -17.37 -15.67
N LYS A 125 -37.79 -16.11 -15.51
CA LYS A 125 -37.87 -15.09 -16.56
C LYS A 125 -36.52 -14.97 -17.24
N THR A 126 -36.15 -16.02 -17.97
CA THR A 126 -35.07 -15.98 -18.94
C THR A 126 -35.43 -14.99 -20.04
N ARG A 127 -35.15 -13.69 -19.84
CA ARG A 127 -34.92 -12.83 -21.00
C ARG A 127 -33.57 -13.25 -21.56
N VAL A 128 -33.62 -14.13 -22.55
CA VAL A 128 -32.58 -14.25 -23.56
C VAL A 128 -32.35 -12.83 -24.11
N ASN A 129 -31.36 -12.13 -23.58
CA ASN A 129 -30.87 -10.94 -24.24
C ASN A 129 -29.84 -11.43 -25.26
N SER A 130 -30.35 -11.71 -26.44
CA SER A 130 -29.62 -11.99 -27.67
C SER A 130 -28.73 -10.79 -28.03
N ARG A 131 -27.59 -10.62 -27.36
CA ARG A 131 -26.50 -9.73 -27.81
C ARG A 131 -25.20 -9.96 -27.03
N ALA A 132 -24.48 -11.02 -27.36
CA ALA A 132 -23.01 -11.08 -27.28
C ALA A 132 -22.51 -12.45 -27.76
N GLU A 133 -22.69 -12.76 -29.05
CA GLU A 133 -21.76 -13.67 -29.71
C GLU A 133 -20.44 -12.91 -29.90
N ALA A 134 -19.44 -13.24 -29.08
CA ALA A 134 -18.05 -12.95 -29.41
C ALA A 134 -17.47 -14.22 -30.06
N PRO A 135 -17.21 -14.22 -31.38
CA PRO A 135 -16.63 -15.40 -32.02
C PRO A 135 -15.16 -15.55 -31.65
N ILE A 136 -14.83 -16.81 -31.41
CA ILE A 136 -13.51 -17.37 -31.12
C ILE A 136 -12.56 -17.14 -32.31
N VAL A 137 -11.34 -16.72 -31.96
CA VAL A 137 -10.06 -16.83 -32.68
C VAL A 137 -10.13 -17.49 -34.07
N GLY A 138 -9.87 -16.68 -35.11
CA GLY A 138 -9.41 -17.14 -36.42
C GLY A 138 -8.20 -16.31 -36.84
N GLN A 139 -7.05 -16.96 -37.04
CA GLN A 139 -5.88 -16.37 -37.72
C GLN A 139 -6.26 -15.96 -39.15
N PRO A 140 -5.79 -14.81 -39.66
CA PRO A 140 -5.59 -14.65 -41.10
C PRO A 140 -4.13 -14.95 -41.47
N PRO A 141 -3.89 -15.83 -42.46
CA PRO A 141 -2.58 -15.92 -43.12
C PRO A 141 -2.36 -14.67 -43.98
N ASN A 142 -1.11 -14.19 -43.95
CA ASN A 142 -0.37 -13.51 -45.03
C ASN A 142 -1.21 -12.86 -46.15
N GLN A 143 -1.10 -11.53 -46.30
CA GLN A 143 -0.64 -10.84 -47.52
C GLN A 143 -1.32 -9.47 -47.76
N GLN A 144 -0.47 -8.52 -48.16
CA GLN A 144 -0.72 -7.23 -48.84
C GLN A 144 -1.04 -5.98 -48.00
N ILE A 145 0.06 -5.34 -47.62
CA ILE A 145 0.22 -3.90 -47.43
C ILE A 145 -0.17 -3.19 -48.74
N HIS A 146 -1.27 -2.44 -48.74
CA HIS A 146 -1.54 -1.41 -49.76
C HIS A 146 -1.52 -0.06 -49.06
N MET A 147 -0.39 0.63 -49.22
CA MET A 147 -0.32 2.09 -49.14
C MET A 147 -1.35 2.69 -50.08
N PHE A 148 -2.03 3.77 -49.67
CA PHE A 148 -2.28 5.00 -50.45
C PHE A 148 -3.26 5.93 -49.70
N PRO A 149 -3.27 7.24 -50.01
CA PRO A 149 -3.07 8.30 -49.04
C PRO A 149 -4.27 9.23 -48.91
N GLY A 150 -4.23 10.13 -47.93
CA GLY A 150 -4.97 11.39 -48.02
C GLY A 150 -5.92 11.65 -46.87
N MET A 151 -5.45 12.45 -45.91
CA MET A 151 -6.30 13.48 -45.32
C MET A 151 -5.41 14.60 -44.81
N LEU A 152 -5.38 15.68 -45.60
CA LEU A 152 -4.95 16.99 -45.15
C LEU A 152 -5.80 17.39 -43.93
N CYS A 153 -5.14 17.80 -42.85
CA CYS A 153 -5.71 18.75 -41.90
C CYS A 153 -4.69 19.88 -41.73
N ARG A 154 -5.01 21.03 -42.33
CA ARG A 154 -4.23 22.26 -42.31
C ARG A 154 -4.72 23.08 -41.11
N ALA A 155 -3.88 23.23 -40.10
CA ALA A 155 -4.05 24.27 -39.09
C ALA A 155 -3.61 25.61 -39.69
N VAL A 156 -4.45 26.62 -39.54
CA VAL A 156 -4.06 28.04 -39.51
C VAL A 156 -3.87 28.39 -38.05
#